data_AF-Q0IID0-F1
#
_entry.id   AF-Q0IID0-F1
#
_cell.length_a   1.000
_cell.length_b   1.000
_cell.length_c   1.000
_cell.angle_alpha   90.00
_cell.angle_beta   90.00
_cell.angle_gamma   90.00
#
_symmetry.space_group_name_H-M   'P 1'
#
loop_
_entity.id
_entity.type
_entity.pdbx_description
1 polymer ?
#
loop_
_entity_poly.entity_id
_entity_poly.type
_entity_poly.pdbx_seq_one_letter_code
_entity_poly.pdbx_strand_id
1 'polypeptide(L)'
;MALSSAWCAVLPLWLLCGAACSRAASGDGSAFPFDIEGSSAFGRLDPPETSEPRVAPGSLPPAPKKCDAGFFFAYSEECLPCDCNGNSNECLDGSGLCVHCQRNTTGEHCEKCLDGYIGDAIRGPPRFCQPCPCPLPHVANFAESCYRKNGAVRCICKENYAGPNCERCAPGYYGNPLLIGSTCKKCDCSGNSDPNLIFEDCDEVTGQCRNCLRNTTGFKCERCAPGYYGDARRAKNCAACNCGGGPCDSITGECLEEGFESPTGTDCPTISCDKCIWDLTDDLRLAALSIEESKSGLLSVSSGAAAHRHVNEINSTIYLLKTKLSEKKKK
;
A
#
# COMPACT_ATOMS: atom_id res chain seq x y z
N MET A 1 -58.19 26.27 20.94
CA MET A 1 -58.71 26.45 19.58
C MET A 1 -58.10 25.38 18.70
N ALA A 2 -58.90 24.82 17.81
CA ALA A 2 -58.79 23.47 17.29
C ALA A 2 -58.09 23.38 15.92
N LEU A 3 -57.57 22.17 15.62
CA LEU A 3 -57.45 21.50 14.29
C LEU A 3 -56.41 22.10 13.30
N SER A 4 -55.62 21.35 12.49
CA SER A 4 -55.76 19.99 11.92
C SER A 4 -54.48 19.53 11.17
N SER A 5 -54.13 18.22 11.32
CA SER A 5 -53.59 17.17 10.38
C SER A 5 -52.57 17.51 9.25
N ALA A 6 -51.60 16.68 8.82
CA ALA A 6 -51.44 15.21 8.70
C ALA A 6 -49.92 14.86 8.58
N TRP A 7 -49.31 13.92 9.31
CA TRP A 7 -49.20 12.45 9.15
C TRP A 7 -48.55 11.93 7.85
N CYS A 8 -47.33 11.39 7.98
CA CYS A 8 -46.87 10.18 7.31
C CYS A 8 -45.66 9.60 8.08
N ALA A 9 -45.85 8.42 8.65
CA ALA A 9 -44.84 7.63 9.36
C ALA A 9 -44.76 6.25 8.69
N VAL A 10 -43.56 5.75 8.44
CA VAL A 10 -43.34 4.31 8.27
C VAL A 10 -41.94 3.94 8.76
N LEU A 11 -41.89 3.03 9.74
CA LEU A 11 -40.74 2.22 10.17
C LEU A 11 -41.04 0.74 9.82
N PRO A 12 -40.02 -0.15 9.81
CA PRO A 12 -40.01 -1.41 9.07
C PRO A 12 -40.48 -2.60 9.91
N LEU A 13 -40.89 -3.70 9.27
CA LEU A 13 -41.04 -5.01 9.91
C LEU A 13 -40.60 -6.15 8.97
N TRP A 14 -39.70 -6.98 9.50
CA TRP A 14 -39.36 -8.32 9.01
C TRP A 14 -40.39 -9.35 9.51
N LEU A 15 -40.43 -10.50 8.82
CA LEU A 15 -41.00 -11.81 9.18
C LEU A 15 -42.52 -12.02 8.95
N LEU A 16 -42.88 -12.80 7.91
CA LEU A 16 -43.38 -14.20 7.99
C LEU A 16 -44.07 -14.69 6.70
N CYS A 17 -43.93 -16.00 6.47
CA CYS A 17 -44.65 -16.88 5.51
C CYS A 17 -44.35 -16.70 4.01
N GLY A 18 -44.04 -17.72 3.21
CA GLY A 18 -44.26 -19.16 3.34
C GLY A 18 -45.26 -19.63 2.28
N ALA A 19 -44.79 -20.49 1.37
CA ALA A 19 -45.52 -21.37 0.44
C ALA A 19 -45.86 -20.90 -1.01
N ALA A 20 -45.08 -21.47 -1.94
CA ALA A 20 -45.49 -22.33 -3.06
C ALA A 20 -45.89 -21.79 -4.45
N CYS A 21 -45.44 -22.59 -5.45
CA CYS A 21 -45.89 -22.79 -6.84
C CYS A 21 -45.22 -22.05 -8.02
N SER A 22 -44.21 -22.75 -8.59
CA SER A 22 -44.03 -23.20 -9.99
C SER A 22 -44.57 -22.38 -11.19
N ARG A 23 -43.69 -21.96 -12.12
CA ARG A 23 -43.39 -22.60 -13.45
C ARG A 23 -42.71 -21.62 -14.44
N ALA A 24 -41.62 -22.12 -15.04
CA ALA A 24 -41.16 -22.07 -16.45
C ALA A 24 -41.10 -20.76 -17.28
N ALA A 25 -39.89 -20.46 -17.79
CA ALA A 25 -39.52 -20.03 -19.17
C ALA A 25 -37.97 -19.90 -19.20
N SER A 26 -37.18 -20.69 -19.94
CA SER A 26 -36.95 -20.82 -21.39
C SER A 26 -36.08 -19.71 -22.02
N GLY A 27 -34.97 -20.14 -22.65
CA GLY A 27 -34.12 -19.40 -23.61
C GLY A 27 -32.94 -18.64 -22.98
N ASP A 28 -31.69 -18.66 -23.49
CA ASP A 28 -31.09 -19.27 -24.68
C ASP A 28 -29.55 -19.27 -24.54
N GLY A 29 -28.85 -20.01 -25.42
CA GLY A 29 -27.43 -20.41 -25.38
C GLY A 29 -26.36 -19.31 -25.26
N SER A 30 -25.08 -19.64 -25.08
CA SER A 30 -24.31 -20.55 -25.94
C SER A 30 -22.87 -20.74 -25.42
N ALA A 31 -22.40 -21.99 -25.40
CA ALA A 31 -20.98 -22.34 -25.54
C ALA A 31 -20.90 -23.73 -26.20
N PHE A 32 -20.34 -23.76 -27.40
CA PHE A 32 -20.04 -24.94 -28.24
C PHE A 32 -18.67 -25.56 -27.83
N PRO A 33 -18.16 -26.63 -28.50
CA PRO A 33 -18.39 -28.03 -28.13
C PRO A 33 -17.07 -28.84 -28.11
N PHE A 34 -17.11 -30.12 -27.76
CA PHE A 34 -16.24 -31.16 -28.36
C PHE A 34 -16.84 -32.53 -28.01
N ASP A 35 -17.35 -33.22 -29.03
CA ASP A 35 -17.72 -34.64 -29.00
C ASP A 35 -16.53 -35.49 -29.47
N ILE A 36 -16.37 -36.72 -28.95
CA ILE A 36 -16.14 -37.96 -29.74
C ILE A 36 -16.71 -39.17 -28.97
N GLU A 37 -17.45 -40.01 -29.70
CA GLU A 37 -18.12 -41.28 -29.36
C GLU A 37 -17.25 -42.43 -28.84
N GLY A 38 -17.89 -43.44 -28.22
CA GLY A 38 -17.29 -44.77 -28.04
C GLY A 38 -18.08 -45.80 -27.23
N SER A 39 -19.19 -46.31 -27.79
CA SER A 39 -19.68 -47.71 -27.73
C SER A 39 -20.03 -48.46 -26.43
N SER A 40 -21.35 -48.67 -26.29
CA SER A 40 -22.09 -49.95 -26.18
C SER A 40 -21.94 -50.93 -25.00
N ALA A 41 -23.10 -51.11 -24.35
CA ALA A 41 -23.79 -52.38 -24.01
C ALA A 41 -23.35 -53.17 -22.76
N PHE A 42 -24.19 -53.08 -21.71
CA PHE A 42 -24.33 -54.14 -20.70
C PHE A 42 -25.81 -54.54 -20.60
N GLY A 43 -26.09 -55.79 -20.95
CA GLY A 43 -27.41 -56.42 -20.83
C GLY A 43 -27.70 -56.87 -19.40
N ARG A 44 -28.97 -56.76 -19.02
CA ARG A 44 -29.55 -57.32 -17.79
C ARG A 44 -29.66 -58.84 -17.89
N LEU A 45 -29.30 -59.55 -16.83
CA LEU A 45 -29.79 -60.89 -16.48
C LEU A 45 -29.94 -60.97 -14.95
N ASP A 46 -31.14 -61.33 -14.50
CA ASP A 46 -31.53 -61.64 -13.12
C ASP A 46 -31.08 -63.08 -12.72
N PRO A 47 -31.12 -63.46 -11.41
CA PRO A 47 -30.08 -64.24 -10.73
C PRO A 47 -30.37 -65.74 -10.59
N PRO A 48 -29.40 -66.55 -10.14
CA PRO A 48 -29.67 -67.78 -9.40
C PRO A 48 -29.29 -67.64 -7.92
N GLU A 49 -30.22 -68.06 -7.05
CA GLU A 49 -29.98 -68.40 -5.65
C GLU A 49 -28.81 -69.37 -5.53
N THR A 50 -27.78 -69.01 -4.74
CA THR A 50 -27.03 -69.99 -3.98
C THR A 50 -26.71 -69.43 -2.59
N SER A 51 -26.93 -70.29 -1.61
CA SER A 51 -26.86 -70.09 -0.16
C SER A 51 -25.53 -69.55 0.35
N GLU A 52 -25.55 -68.45 1.09
CA GLU A 52 -24.43 -68.05 1.96
C GLU A 52 -24.36 -68.91 3.23
N PRO A 53 -23.20 -69.47 3.59
CA PRO A 53 -23.00 -70.04 4.92
C PRO A 53 -22.84 -68.91 5.95
N ARG A 54 -23.60 -68.99 7.04
CA ARG A 54 -23.49 -68.09 8.19
C ARG A 54 -22.08 -68.17 8.78
N VAL A 55 -21.29 -67.11 8.61
CA VAL A 55 -20.06 -66.91 9.36
C VAL A 55 -20.43 -66.35 10.75
N ALA A 56 -19.89 -66.98 11.79
CA ALA A 56 -20.08 -66.61 13.18
C ALA A 56 -19.60 -65.17 13.47
N PRO A 57 -20.13 -64.50 14.51
CA PRO A 57 -19.65 -63.18 14.92
C PRO A 57 -18.27 -63.32 15.59
N GLY A 58 -17.22 -63.25 14.77
CA GLY A 58 -15.83 -63.22 15.22
C GLY A 58 -15.22 -61.86 14.93
N SER A 59 -15.10 -61.05 15.99
CA SER A 59 -14.24 -59.85 16.09
C SER A 59 -14.31 -58.85 14.95
N LEU A 60 -14.99 -57.72 15.18
CA LEU A 60 -14.66 -56.47 14.51
C LEU A 60 -13.12 -56.29 14.55
N PRO A 61 -12.46 -55.88 13.46
CA PRO A 61 -11.07 -55.42 13.56
C PRO A 61 -11.01 -54.38 14.67
N PRO A 62 -9.98 -54.42 15.54
CA PRO A 62 -9.87 -53.45 16.62
C PRO A 62 -9.99 -52.05 16.01
N ALA A 63 -10.83 -51.21 16.62
CA ALA A 63 -10.93 -49.81 16.23
C ALA A 63 -9.50 -49.24 16.12
N PRO A 64 -9.19 -48.42 15.10
CA PRO A 64 -7.87 -47.84 14.97
C PRO A 64 -7.52 -47.17 16.30
N LYS A 65 -6.41 -47.60 16.91
CA LYS A 65 -5.95 -47.07 18.19
C LYS A 65 -5.65 -45.59 17.96
N LYS A 66 -6.59 -44.73 18.33
CA LYS A 66 -6.45 -43.29 18.22
C LYS A 66 -5.86 -42.78 19.53
N CYS A 67 -4.72 -42.10 19.45
CA CYS A 67 -4.14 -41.45 20.61
C CYS A 67 -4.96 -40.20 21.00
N ASP A 68 -4.86 -39.80 22.26
CA ASP A 68 -5.45 -38.57 22.75
C ASP A 68 -4.79 -37.33 22.12
N ALA A 69 -5.45 -36.17 22.21
CA ALA A 69 -4.88 -34.92 21.68
C ALA A 69 -3.52 -34.60 22.31
N GLY A 70 -2.56 -34.14 21.50
CA GLY A 70 -1.18 -33.94 21.91
C GLY A 70 -0.32 -35.20 21.89
N PHE A 71 -0.84 -36.33 21.40
CA PHE A 71 -0.10 -37.58 21.19
C PHE A 71 -0.29 -38.09 19.76
N PHE A 72 0.70 -38.80 19.25
CA PHE A 72 0.64 -39.47 17.95
C PHE A 72 0.98 -40.96 18.10
N PHE A 73 0.45 -41.78 17.20
CA PHE A 73 0.74 -43.20 17.18
C PHE A 73 2.09 -43.45 16.51
N ALA A 74 3.11 -43.85 17.26
CA ALA A 74 4.45 -44.09 16.74
C ALA A 74 4.56 -45.45 16.02
N TYR A 75 5.59 -45.62 15.18
CA TYR A 75 5.89 -46.92 14.56
C TYR A 75 6.20 -48.04 15.56
N SER A 76 6.54 -47.69 16.81
CA SER A 76 6.72 -48.62 17.92
C SER A 76 5.41 -49.12 18.54
N GLU A 77 4.26 -48.78 17.95
CA GLU A 77 2.91 -49.12 18.42
C GLU A 77 2.51 -48.49 19.79
N GLU A 78 3.18 -47.40 20.15
CA GLU A 78 2.94 -46.63 21.38
C GLU A 78 2.45 -45.22 21.07
N CYS A 79 1.62 -44.65 21.96
CA CYS A 79 1.25 -43.24 21.88
C CYS A 79 2.36 -42.38 22.50
N LEU A 80 3.07 -41.62 21.66
CA LEU A 80 4.12 -40.70 22.08
C LEU A 80 3.64 -39.26 22.04
N PRO A 81 4.11 -38.40 22.96
CA PRO A 81 3.71 -36.99 22.98
C PRO A 81 4.24 -36.24 21.76
N CYS A 82 3.42 -35.33 21.26
CA CYS A 82 3.78 -34.34 20.25
C CYS A 82 4.82 -33.34 20.81
N ASP A 83 5.94 -33.17 20.11
CA ASP A 83 6.91 -32.12 20.41
C ASP A 83 6.77 -30.96 19.42
N CYS A 84 5.76 -30.11 19.65
CA CYS A 84 5.46 -28.96 18.78
C CYS A 84 5.78 -27.62 19.41
N ASN A 85 6.70 -27.58 20.39
CA ASN A 85 7.06 -26.37 21.14
C ASN A 85 5.86 -25.63 21.74
N GLY A 86 4.76 -26.35 22.04
CA GLY A 86 3.51 -25.78 22.52
C GLY A 86 2.76 -24.91 21.50
N ASN A 87 3.10 -24.98 20.21
CA ASN A 87 2.45 -24.28 19.11
C ASN A 87 1.52 -25.17 18.28
N SER A 88 1.47 -26.47 18.56
CA SER A 88 0.42 -27.37 18.06
C SER A 88 0.17 -28.50 19.06
N ASN A 89 -1.02 -29.10 19.00
CA ASN A 89 -1.42 -30.30 19.71
C ASN A 89 -1.80 -31.45 18.73
N GLU A 90 -1.53 -31.27 17.45
CA GLU A 90 -1.82 -32.23 16.38
C GLU A 90 -0.53 -32.59 15.65
N CYS A 91 -0.30 -33.89 15.46
CA CYS A 91 0.86 -34.42 14.74
C CYS A 91 0.44 -35.56 13.81
N LEU A 92 1.24 -35.81 12.78
CA LEU A 92 1.07 -36.96 11.90
C LEU A 92 1.47 -38.24 12.63
N ASP A 93 0.61 -39.26 12.57
CA ASP A 93 0.92 -40.61 13.03
C ASP A 93 2.12 -41.19 12.24
N GLY A 94 2.93 -41.99 12.92
CA GLY A 94 4.18 -42.55 12.42
C GLY A 94 5.38 -41.60 12.60
N SER A 95 5.30 -40.37 12.10
CA SER A 95 6.43 -39.43 12.10
C SER A 95 6.51 -38.49 13.31
N GLY A 96 5.37 -38.15 13.91
CA GLY A 96 5.31 -37.12 14.97
C GLY A 96 5.48 -35.70 14.45
N LEU A 97 5.39 -35.48 13.12
CA LEU A 97 5.49 -34.17 12.49
C LEU A 97 4.30 -33.30 12.87
N CYS A 98 4.56 -32.10 13.38
CA CYS A 98 3.52 -31.18 13.81
C CYS A 98 2.73 -30.64 12.62
N VAL A 99 1.40 -30.60 12.76
CA VAL A 99 0.48 -29.99 11.78
C VAL A 99 -0.28 -28.84 12.42
N HIS A 100 -0.82 -27.94 11.60
CA HIS A 100 -1.60 -26.79 12.07
C HIS A 100 -0.88 -25.92 13.12
N CYS A 101 0.42 -25.65 12.89
CA CYS A 101 1.21 -24.76 13.74
C CYS A 101 0.51 -23.41 13.96
N GLN A 102 0.31 -23.05 15.22
CA GLN A 102 -0.36 -21.82 15.65
C GLN A 102 0.66 -20.69 15.88
N ARG A 103 0.18 -19.51 16.27
CA ARG A 103 1.01 -18.35 16.63
C ARG A 103 2.04 -17.94 15.55
N ASN A 104 1.65 -18.10 14.28
CA ASN A 104 2.48 -17.78 13.12
C ASN A 104 3.82 -18.52 13.09
N THR A 105 3.82 -19.78 13.52
CA THR A 105 4.98 -20.68 13.49
C THR A 105 4.89 -21.67 12.35
N THR A 106 6.03 -22.25 11.98
CA THR A 106 6.20 -23.25 10.94
C THR A 106 7.43 -24.11 11.25
N GLY A 107 7.70 -25.11 10.42
CA GLY A 107 8.73 -26.11 10.66
C GLY A 107 8.14 -27.42 11.18
N GLU A 108 8.99 -28.43 11.30
CA GLU A 108 8.58 -29.79 11.65
C GLU A 108 8.04 -29.90 13.08
N HIS A 109 8.53 -29.01 13.95
CA HIS A 109 8.18 -28.92 15.35
C HIS A 109 7.60 -27.55 15.70
N CYS A 110 7.13 -26.79 14.70
CA CYS A 110 6.69 -25.41 14.86
C CYS A 110 7.79 -24.50 15.50
N GLU A 111 9.06 -24.77 15.15
CA GLU A 111 10.25 -24.16 15.74
C GLU A 111 10.73 -22.88 15.04
N LYS A 112 10.10 -22.52 13.91
CA LYS A 112 10.40 -21.33 13.11
C LYS A 112 9.18 -20.41 13.04
N CYS A 113 9.39 -19.15 12.70
CA CYS A 113 8.30 -18.26 12.33
C CYS A 113 7.95 -18.43 10.85
N LEU A 114 6.70 -18.17 10.47
CA LEU A 114 6.29 -18.04 9.08
C LEU A 114 7.07 -16.94 8.37
N ASP A 115 7.16 -17.03 7.04
CA ASP A 115 7.72 -15.96 6.22
C ASP A 115 6.98 -14.64 6.46
N GLY A 116 7.73 -13.56 6.58
CA GLY A 116 7.20 -12.24 6.97
C GLY A 116 6.98 -12.06 8.47
N TYR A 117 7.35 -13.05 9.30
CA TYR A 117 7.34 -12.96 10.76
C TYR A 117 8.74 -13.19 11.36
N ILE A 118 9.01 -12.56 12.50
CA ILE A 118 10.27 -12.68 13.25
C ILE A 118 10.00 -12.74 14.75
N GLY A 119 10.72 -13.60 15.46
CA GLY A 119 10.51 -13.85 16.89
C GLY A 119 11.27 -15.07 17.39
N ASP A 120 10.98 -15.46 18.63
CA ASP A 120 11.40 -16.71 19.27
C ASP A 120 10.18 -17.64 19.33
N ALA A 121 10.14 -18.64 18.44
CA ALA A 121 9.02 -19.58 18.34
C ALA A 121 8.94 -20.56 19.53
N ILE A 122 10.04 -20.71 20.30
CA ILE A 122 10.16 -21.74 21.35
C ILE A 122 9.86 -21.16 22.73
N ARG A 123 10.44 -20.01 23.09
CA ARG A 123 10.26 -19.42 24.43
C ARG A 123 8.92 -18.72 24.64
N GLY A 124 8.17 -18.43 23.58
CA GLY A 124 6.85 -17.80 23.68
C GLY A 124 6.90 -16.36 24.22
N PRO A 125 5.86 -15.88 24.95
CA PRO A 125 5.73 -14.48 25.33
C PRO A 125 6.94 -13.99 26.15
N PRO A 126 7.45 -12.76 25.93
CA PRO A 126 6.91 -11.69 25.08
C PRO A 126 7.45 -11.72 23.63
N ARG A 127 8.09 -12.80 23.20
CA ARG A 127 8.86 -12.89 21.94
C ARG A 127 8.21 -13.76 20.87
N PHE A 128 6.88 -13.85 20.84
CA PHE A 128 6.18 -14.57 19.76
C PHE A 128 6.57 -14.08 18.37
N CYS A 129 6.28 -14.89 17.34
CA CYS A 129 6.42 -14.49 15.94
C CYS A 129 5.54 -13.27 15.63
N GLN A 130 6.18 -12.12 15.47
CA GLN A 130 5.56 -10.84 15.13
C GLN A 130 5.83 -10.51 13.67
N PRO A 131 4.93 -9.80 12.96
CA PRO A 131 5.22 -9.37 11.60
C PRO A 131 6.49 -8.52 11.54
N CYS A 132 7.20 -8.66 10.43
CA CYS A 132 8.39 -7.89 10.16
C CYS A 132 8.13 -6.37 10.27
N PRO A 133 8.89 -5.63 11.10
CA PRO A 133 8.73 -4.18 11.27
C PRO A 133 9.37 -3.41 10.11
N CYS A 134 8.81 -3.54 8.89
CA CYS A 134 9.44 -3.09 7.66
C CYS A 134 8.51 -2.23 6.78
N PRO A 135 8.30 -0.94 7.07
CA PRO A 135 8.78 -0.17 8.22
C PRO A 135 7.88 -0.23 9.46
N LEU A 136 6.57 -0.44 9.30
CA LEU A 136 5.61 -0.49 10.40
C LEU A 136 4.87 -1.83 10.40
N PRO A 137 4.89 -2.59 11.51
CA PRO A 137 4.10 -3.81 11.63
C PRO A 137 2.61 -3.55 11.34
N HIS A 138 1.95 -4.48 10.67
CA HIS A 138 0.51 -4.53 10.37
C HIS A 138 -0.06 -3.43 9.46
N VAL A 139 0.45 -2.20 9.51
CA VAL A 139 -0.15 -1.04 8.83
C VAL A 139 0.58 -0.70 7.53
N ALA A 140 1.91 -0.77 7.54
CA ALA A 140 2.75 -0.46 6.39
C ALA A 140 3.94 -1.42 6.40
N ASN A 141 3.66 -2.69 6.10
CA ASN A 141 4.68 -3.73 5.95
C ASN A 141 4.90 -4.05 4.46
N PHE A 142 6.06 -3.64 3.96
CA PHE A 142 6.47 -3.77 2.56
C PHE A 142 7.61 -4.79 2.37
N ALA A 143 7.83 -5.66 3.36
CA ALA A 143 8.74 -6.79 3.25
C ALA A 143 8.04 -8.08 2.82
N GLU A 144 8.78 -8.94 2.13
CA GLU A 144 8.43 -10.34 1.87
C GLU A 144 8.88 -11.21 3.04
N SER A 145 10.08 -10.95 3.56
CA SER A 145 10.65 -11.64 4.72
C SER A 145 11.61 -10.73 5.47
N CYS A 146 11.99 -11.11 6.69
CA CYS A 146 13.02 -10.41 7.44
C CYS A 146 13.83 -11.37 8.31
N TYR A 147 15.06 -10.96 8.63
CA TYR A 147 16.00 -11.73 9.42
C TYR A 147 16.80 -10.83 10.35
N ARG A 148 17.42 -11.40 11.38
CA ARG A 148 18.29 -10.65 12.29
C ARG A 148 19.73 -10.70 11.82
N LYS A 149 20.35 -9.54 11.63
CA LYS A 149 21.79 -9.38 11.32
C LYS A 149 22.40 -8.40 12.32
N ASN A 150 23.40 -8.84 13.07
CA ASN A 150 24.10 -8.02 14.09
C ASN A 150 23.15 -7.38 15.11
N GLY A 151 22.12 -8.11 15.55
CA GLY A 151 21.14 -7.62 16.52
C GLY A 151 20.01 -6.76 15.92
N ALA A 152 20.16 -6.25 14.69
CA ALA A 152 19.13 -5.48 13.99
C ALA A 152 18.31 -6.34 13.03
N VAL A 153 17.04 -5.96 12.80
CA VAL A 153 16.21 -6.57 11.75
C VAL A 153 16.65 -6.03 10.39
N ARG A 154 16.72 -6.92 9.40
CA ARG A 154 16.95 -6.60 7.99
C ARG A 154 15.83 -7.23 7.19
N CYS A 155 15.27 -6.46 6.28
CA CYS A 155 14.10 -6.84 5.51
C CYS A 155 14.49 -7.14 4.06
N ILE A 156 13.80 -8.10 3.46
CA ILE A 156 13.78 -8.34 2.03
C ILE A 156 12.53 -7.64 1.51
N CYS A 157 12.73 -6.57 0.75
CA CYS A 157 11.64 -5.69 0.32
C CYS A 157 10.94 -6.21 -0.94
N LYS A 158 9.64 -5.91 -1.04
CA LYS A 158 8.88 -6.05 -2.29
C LYS A 158 9.49 -5.16 -3.37
N GLU A 159 9.26 -5.48 -4.65
CA GLU A 159 9.89 -4.88 -5.84
C GLU A 159 9.98 -3.34 -5.85
N ASN A 160 8.98 -2.64 -5.31
CA ASN A 160 8.89 -1.16 -5.38
C ASN A 160 9.49 -0.44 -4.16
N TYR A 161 10.02 -1.18 -3.19
CA TYR A 161 10.50 -0.66 -1.91
C TYR A 161 11.98 -0.99 -1.73
N ALA A 162 12.69 -0.12 -1.02
CA ALA A 162 14.10 -0.25 -0.76
C ALA A 162 14.46 0.25 0.64
N GLY A 163 15.70 -0.05 1.05
CA GLY A 163 16.20 0.28 2.38
C GLY A 163 16.27 -0.95 3.31
N PRO A 164 17.02 -0.87 4.43
CA PRO A 164 17.12 -1.94 5.41
C PRO A 164 15.77 -2.40 5.97
N ASN A 165 14.79 -1.50 6.05
CA ASN A 165 13.45 -1.72 6.59
C ASN A 165 12.35 -1.39 5.58
N CYS A 166 12.66 -1.36 4.28
CA CYS A 166 11.70 -1.01 3.22
C CYS A 166 11.06 0.37 3.43
N GLU A 167 11.82 1.29 4.01
CA GLU A 167 11.38 2.61 4.44
C GLU A 167 11.37 3.67 3.34
N ARG A 168 11.88 3.34 2.14
CA ARG A 168 11.93 4.24 0.98
C ARG A 168 11.50 3.51 -0.28
N CYS A 169 11.20 4.26 -1.33
CA CYS A 169 10.89 3.68 -2.63
C CYS A 169 12.16 3.18 -3.33
N ALA A 170 12.01 2.12 -4.11
CA ALA A 170 13.07 1.64 -4.99
C ALA A 170 13.38 2.67 -6.09
N PRO A 171 14.58 2.66 -6.69
CA PRO A 171 14.89 3.55 -7.81
C PRO A 171 13.87 3.41 -8.95
N GLY A 172 13.43 4.54 -9.51
CA GLY A 172 12.33 4.57 -10.49
C GLY A 172 10.92 4.57 -9.88
N TYR A 173 10.81 4.66 -8.55
CA TYR A 173 9.56 4.82 -7.83
C TYR A 173 9.62 6.02 -6.88
N TYR A 174 8.46 6.59 -6.57
CA TYR A 174 8.31 7.71 -5.64
C TYR A 174 7.16 7.49 -4.67
N GLY A 175 7.23 8.16 -3.52
CA GLY A 175 6.24 8.11 -2.45
C GLY A 175 6.91 8.09 -1.07
N ASN A 176 6.10 7.95 -0.03
CA ASN A 176 6.62 7.90 1.35
C ASN A 176 6.05 6.69 2.11
N PRO A 177 6.77 5.55 2.17
CA PRO A 177 6.34 4.34 2.89
C PRO A 177 6.13 4.52 4.40
N LEU A 178 6.69 5.58 5.00
CA LEU A 178 6.53 5.86 6.44
C LEU A 178 5.19 6.53 6.76
N LEU A 179 4.51 7.09 5.76
CA LEU A 179 3.19 7.66 5.93
C LEU A 179 2.12 6.56 5.77
N ILE A 180 1.23 6.44 6.76
CA ILE A 180 0.15 5.46 6.75
C ILE A 180 -0.74 5.68 5.51
N GLY A 181 -0.96 4.61 4.73
CA GLY A 181 -1.75 4.63 3.49
C GLY A 181 -1.01 5.11 2.24
N SER A 182 0.24 5.56 2.38
CA SER A 182 1.10 5.90 1.26
C SER A 182 1.81 4.67 0.71
N THR A 183 2.03 4.66 -0.60
CA THR A 183 2.64 3.54 -1.34
C THR A 183 3.59 4.07 -2.41
N CYS A 184 4.57 3.24 -2.79
CA CYS A 184 5.50 3.57 -3.85
C CYS A 184 4.85 3.39 -5.23
N LYS A 185 4.90 4.44 -6.04
CA LYS A 185 4.37 4.48 -7.41
C LYS A 185 5.51 4.66 -8.39
N LYS A 186 5.39 4.02 -9.55
CA LYS A 186 6.41 4.11 -10.61
C LYS A 186 6.50 5.55 -11.12
N CYS A 187 7.72 6.04 -11.35
CA CYS A 187 7.96 7.28 -12.07
C CYS A 187 7.30 7.21 -13.46
N ASP A 188 6.75 8.35 -13.89
CA ASP A 188 6.16 8.53 -15.21
C ASP A 188 6.54 9.91 -15.72
N CYS A 189 7.68 9.98 -16.38
CA CYS A 189 8.26 11.13 -17.05
C CYS A 189 7.84 11.19 -18.52
N SER A 190 6.69 10.60 -18.85
CA SER A 190 6.18 10.47 -20.21
C SER A 190 7.20 9.83 -21.16
N GLY A 191 8.20 9.08 -20.68
CA GLY A 191 9.32 8.58 -21.49
C GLY A 191 10.34 9.64 -21.91
N ASN A 192 10.22 10.91 -21.49
CA ASN A 192 11.13 12.03 -21.80
C ASN A 192 12.31 12.16 -20.82
N SER A 193 12.61 11.11 -20.07
CA SER A 193 13.82 10.98 -19.27
C SER A 193 15.03 10.50 -20.10
N ASP A 194 16.20 10.41 -19.47
CA ASP A 194 17.43 9.91 -20.09
C ASP A 194 17.29 8.44 -20.52
N PRO A 195 17.43 8.12 -21.83
CA PRO A 195 17.33 6.75 -22.32
C PRO A 195 18.50 5.84 -21.88
N ASN A 196 19.59 6.39 -21.33
CA ASN A 196 20.72 5.60 -20.83
C ASN A 196 20.50 5.07 -19.42
N LEU A 197 19.47 5.52 -18.71
CA LEU A 197 19.13 5.03 -17.39
C LEU A 197 18.26 3.77 -17.48
N ILE A 198 18.44 2.86 -16.53
CA ILE A 198 17.65 1.61 -16.42
C ILE A 198 16.19 1.92 -16.04
N PHE A 199 15.96 3.02 -15.34
CA PHE A 199 14.65 3.48 -14.86
C PHE A 199 14.53 5.00 -15.04
N GLU A 200 13.29 5.51 -15.10
CA GLU A 200 13.06 6.95 -15.16
C GLU A 200 13.46 7.62 -13.84
N ASP A 201 14.16 8.74 -13.92
CA ASP A 201 14.65 9.49 -12.76
C ASP A 201 13.66 10.58 -12.35
N CYS A 202 12.95 10.31 -11.25
CA CYS A 202 12.06 11.27 -10.61
C CYS A 202 12.37 11.40 -9.11
N ASP A 203 11.97 12.52 -8.54
CA ASP A 203 12.12 12.80 -7.12
C ASP A 203 11.43 11.74 -6.27
N GLU A 204 12.16 11.17 -5.30
CA GLU A 204 11.75 9.99 -4.54
C GLU A 204 10.50 10.20 -3.66
N VAL A 205 10.13 11.45 -3.34
CA VAL A 205 8.93 11.76 -2.54
C VAL A 205 7.81 12.32 -3.39
N THR A 206 8.12 13.33 -4.20
CA THR A 206 7.10 14.05 -4.97
C THR A 206 6.73 13.33 -6.26
N GLY A 207 7.69 12.66 -6.90
CA GLY A 207 7.54 12.08 -8.24
C GLY A 207 7.80 13.05 -9.38
N GLN A 208 8.31 14.26 -9.11
CA GLN A 208 8.67 15.20 -10.16
C GLN A 208 9.92 14.73 -10.91
N CYS A 209 9.84 14.69 -12.23
CA CYS A 209 10.97 14.31 -13.08
C CYS A 209 12.10 15.34 -13.01
N ARG A 210 13.33 14.87 -12.80
CA ARG A 210 14.48 15.76 -12.55
C ARG A 210 15.19 16.23 -13.83
N ASN A 211 15.16 15.43 -14.89
CA ASN A 211 15.89 15.70 -16.14
C ASN A 211 14.98 15.45 -17.37
N CYS A 212 14.20 16.48 -17.74
CA CYS A 212 13.37 16.43 -18.94
C CYS A 212 14.21 16.67 -20.20
N LEU A 213 14.32 15.64 -21.04
CA LEU A 213 15.01 15.72 -22.33
C LEU A 213 14.05 16.10 -23.47
N ARG A 214 14.59 16.22 -24.69
CA ARG A 214 13.83 16.51 -25.92
C ARG A 214 13.03 17.81 -25.86
N ASN A 215 13.63 18.83 -25.22
CA ASN A 215 13.04 20.16 -25.07
C ASN A 215 11.65 20.09 -24.43
N THR A 216 11.52 19.29 -23.38
CA THR A 216 10.27 19.14 -22.63
C THR A 216 10.39 19.71 -21.23
N THR A 217 9.26 19.98 -20.60
CA THR A 217 9.13 20.48 -19.23
C THR A 217 7.81 19.98 -18.63
N GLY A 218 7.50 20.39 -17.40
CA GLY A 218 6.35 19.88 -16.64
C GLY A 218 6.74 18.87 -15.57
N PHE A 219 5.76 18.45 -14.79
CA PHE A 219 6.00 17.56 -13.66
C PHE A 219 6.46 16.17 -14.11
N LYS A 220 5.92 15.74 -15.24
CA LYS A 220 6.12 14.46 -15.94
C LYS A 220 6.79 14.68 -17.30
N CYS A 221 7.47 15.81 -17.50
CA CYS A 221 8.04 16.18 -18.80
C CYS A 221 7.00 16.13 -19.94
N GLU A 222 5.75 16.49 -19.65
CA GLU A 222 4.57 16.24 -20.48
C GLU A 222 4.26 17.34 -21.49
N ARG A 223 4.99 18.44 -21.45
CA ARG A 223 4.78 19.63 -22.31
C ARG A 223 6.09 20.08 -22.92
N CYS A 224 6.04 20.77 -24.05
CA CYS A 224 7.24 21.36 -24.63
C CYS A 224 7.76 22.49 -23.73
N ALA A 225 9.08 22.60 -23.63
CA ALA A 225 9.75 23.64 -22.86
C ALA A 225 9.44 25.03 -23.46
N PRO A 226 9.56 26.12 -22.68
CA PRO A 226 9.41 27.47 -23.21
C PRO A 226 10.33 27.69 -24.42
N GLY A 227 9.79 28.31 -25.48
CA GLY A 227 10.50 28.44 -26.76
C GLY A 227 10.40 27.22 -27.67
N TYR A 228 9.61 26.21 -27.32
CA TYR A 228 9.32 25.04 -28.15
C TYR A 228 7.82 24.75 -28.22
N TYR A 229 7.39 24.13 -29.31
CA TYR A 229 5.99 23.76 -29.55
C TYR A 229 5.85 22.35 -30.14
N GLY A 230 4.68 21.74 -29.97
CA GLY A 230 4.34 20.43 -30.52
C GLY A 230 3.76 19.47 -29.48
N ASP A 231 3.90 18.17 -29.72
CA ASP A 231 3.40 17.12 -28.81
C ASP A 231 4.58 16.42 -28.11
N ALA A 232 4.77 16.79 -26.84
CA ALA A 232 5.79 16.21 -25.96
C ALA A 232 5.50 14.77 -25.55
N ARG A 233 4.26 14.25 -25.68
CA ARG A 233 3.86 12.94 -25.13
C ARG A 233 3.80 11.85 -26.17
N ARG A 234 3.07 12.04 -27.28
CA ARG A 234 2.89 10.99 -28.30
C ARG A 234 3.87 11.17 -29.44
N ALA A 235 3.86 12.32 -30.12
CA ALA A 235 4.72 12.53 -31.29
C ALA A 235 6.19 12.81 -30.95
N LYS A 236 6.49 13.26 -29.72
CA LYS A 236 7.86 13.60 -29.26
C LYS A 236 8.56 14.63 -30.12
N ASN A 237 7.82 15.58 -30.68
CA ASN A 237 8.28 16.48 -31.74
C ASN A 237 8.38 17.95 -31.31
N CYS A 238 8.81 18.23 -30.07
CA CYS A 238 8.99 19.60 -29.59
C CYS A 238 10.03 20.35 -30.45
N ALA A 239 9.54 21.20 -31.34
CA ALA A 239 10.34 22.00 -32.27
C ALA A 239 10.50 23.42 -31.74
N ALA A 240 11.64 24.05 -32.04
CA ALA A 240 11.91 25.42 -31.58
C ALA A 240 10.94 26.42 -32.26
N CYS A 241 10.45 27.39 -31.49
CA CYS A 241 9.67 28.51 -32.01
C CYS A 241 10.53 29.33 -32.97
N ASN A 242 9.94 29.82 -34.07
CA ASN A 242 10.61 30.72 -35.01
C ASN A 242 10.05 32.15 -34.90
N CYS A 243 10.14 32.73 -33.70
CA CYS A 243 9.55 34.04 -33.38
C CYS A 243 10.61 35.11 -33.10
N GLY A 244 11.80 34.99 -33.70
CA GLY A 244 12.87 35.97 -33.53
C GLY A 244 13.39 36.13 -32.09
N GLY A 245 13.17 35.13 -31.23
CA GLY A 245 13.48 35.17 -29.79
C GLY A 245 12.26 35.38 -28.87
N GLY A 246 11.09 35.69 -29.42
CA GLY A 246 9.84 35.81 -28.67
C GLY A 246 9.18 34.47 -28.32
N PRO A 247 8.19 34.47 -27.40
CA PRO A 247 7.43 33.28 -27.02
C PRO A 247 6.47 32.84 -28.13
N CYS A 248 6.18 31.55 -28.19
CA CYS A 248 5.14 30.99 -29.05
C CYS A 248 4.21 30.06 -28.27
N ASP A 249 3.02 29.82 -28.80
CA ASP A 249 2.08 28.86 -28.24
C ASP A 249 2.67 27.44 -28.26
N SER A 250 2.63 26.76 -27.12
CA SER A 250 3.31 25.48 -26.91
C SER A 250 2.73 24.30 -27.70
N ILE A 251 1.57 24.45 -28.34
CA ILE A 251 0.93 23.40 -29.13
C ILE A 251 1.02 23.71 -30.63
N THR A 252 0.62 24.92 -31.01
CA THR A 252 0.50 25.35 -32.41
C THR A 252 1.80 25.92 -32.97
N GLY A 253 2.64 26.52 -32.11
CA GLY A 253 3.84 27.24 -32.53
C GLY A 253 3.58 28.66 -33.03
N GLU A 254 2.34 29.14 -32.96
CA GLU A 254 1.99 30.50 -33.34
C GLU A 254 2.73 31.49 -32.42
N CYS A 255 3.40 32.46 -33.02
CA CYS A 255 4.09 33.50 -32.27
C CYS A 255 3.06 34.29 -31.48
N LEU A 256 3.27 34.35 -30.17
CA LEU A 256 2.46 35.22 -29.34
C LEU A 256 3.02 36.62 -29.61
N GLU A 257 2.23 37.46 -30.28
CA GLU A 257 2.50 38.88 -30.37
C GLU A 257 2.75 39.35 -28.93
N GLU A 258 4.00 39.70 -28.63
CA GLU A 258 4.26 40.46 -27.42
C GLU A 258 3.43 41.73 -27.59
N GLY A 259 2.37 41.87 -26.80
CA GLY A 259 1.68 43.14 -26.59
C GLY A 259 2.59 44.17 -25.91
N PHE A 260 3.87 44.17 -26.24
CA PHE A 260 4.79 45.27 -26.00
C PHE A 260 4.84 46.10 -27.29
N GLU A 261 3.73 46.79 -27.56
CA GLU A 261 3.87 48.08 -28.22
C GLU A 261 4.84 48.88 -27.35
N SER A 262 6.09 49.02 -27.78
CA SER A 262 6.94 50.09 -27.29
C SER A 262 6.13 51.38 -27.53
N PRO A 263 5.78 52.17 -26.50
CA PRO A 263 4.90 53.30 -26.68
C PRO A 263 5.63 54.35 -27.52
N THR A 264 5.44 54.29 -28.83
CA THR A 264 5.80 55.35 -29.76
C THR A 264 4.67 56.36 -29.75
N GLY A 265 4.50 57.01 -28.61
CA GLY A 265 3.44 57.98 -28.40
C GLY A 265 3.71 58.79 -27.15
N THR A 266 4.23 59.99 -27.33
CA THR A 266 4.46 61.00 -26.29
C THR A 266 3.14 61.57 -25.71
N ASP A 267 2.03 60.85 -25.81
CA ASP A 267 0.74 61.25 -25.27
C ASP A 267 0.34 60.26 -24.19
N CYS A 268 0.83 60.51 -22.97
CA CYS A 268 0.32 59.89 -21.77
C CYS A 268 -0.82 60.78 -21.24
N PRO A 269 -2.11 60.49 -21.52
CA PRO A 269 -3.16 60.90 -20.60
C PRO A 269 -2.94 60.05 -19.35
N THR A 270 -2.74 60.71 -18.21
CA THR A 270 -2.54 60.10 -16.89
C THR A 270 -3.67 59.14 -16.52
N ILE A 271 -3.57 57.90 -16.98
CA ILE A 271 -4.25 56.73 -16.43
C ILE A 271 -3.14 56.00 -15.66
N SER A 272 -3.31 55.96 -14.35
CA SER A 272 -2.31 55.54 -13.37
C SER A 272 -1.79 54.12 -13.59
N CYS A 273 -0.69 53.99 -14.35
CA CYS A 273 0.09 52.75 -14.55
C CYS A 273 0.66 52.14 -13.25
N ASP A 274 0.40 52.76 -12.11
CA ASP A 274 0.76 52.23 -10.82
C ASP A 274 -0.18 51.10 -10.37
N LYS A 275 -1.46 51.06 -10.79
CA LYS A 275 -2.42 50.12 -10.19
C LYS A 275 -2.14 48.65 -10.50
N CYS A 276 -1.82 48.28 -11.75
CA CYS A 276 -1.53 46.89 -12.08
C CYS A 276 -0.19 46.41 -11.51
N ILE A 277 0.79 47.31 -11.39
CA ILE A 277 2.09 47.00 -10.78
C ILE A 277 1.91 46.81 -9.28
N TRP A 278 1.16 47.68 -8.60
CA TRP A 278 0.85 47.51 -7.19
C TRP A 278 -0.05 46.32 -6.92
N ASP A 279 -1.06 46.05 -7.75
CA ASP A 279 -1.93 44.87 -7.62
C ASP A 279 -1.11 43.58 -7.82
N LEU A 280 -0.20 43.52 -8.81
CA LEU A 280 0.70 42.36 -9.00
C LEU A 280 1.74 42.24 -7.87
N THR A 281 2.26 43.36 -7.37
CA THR A 281 3.20 43.37 -6.23
C THR A 281 2.49 42.97 -4.93
N ASP A 282 1.22 43.31 -4.79
CA ASP A 282 0.37 42.89 -3.66
C ASP A 282 0.04 41.40 -3.77
N ASP A 283 -0.34 40.90 -4.95
CA ASP A 283 -0.54 39.46 -5.20
C ASP A 283 0.73 38.65 -4.95
N LEU A 284 1.90 39.14 -5.38
CA LEU A 284 3.21 38.54 -5.09
C LEU A 284 3.56 38.58 -3.60
N ARG A 285 3.21 39.66 -2.89
CA ARG A 285 3.37 39.75 -1.43
C ARG A 285 2.43 38.78 -0.70
N LEU A 286 1.17 38.69 -1.11
CA LEU A 286 0.19 37.77 -0.56
C LEU A 286 0.60 36.31 -0.83
N ALA A 287 1.10 36.00 -2.02
CA ALA A 287 1.67 34.69 -2.34
C ALA A 287 2.92 34.40 -1.50
N ALA A 288 3.82 35.36 -1.31
CA ALA A 288 5.00 35.21 -0.46
C ALA A 288 4.62 34.96 1.01
N LEU A 289 3.59 35.65 1.52
CA LEU A 289 3.07 35.43 2.88
C LEU A 289 2.42 34.05 3.03
N SER A 290 1.66 33.59 2.03
CA SER A 290 1.12 32.22 1.98
C SER A 290 2.24 31.16 1.92
N ILE A 291 3.34 31.45 1.21
CA ILE A 291 4.54 30.60 1.20
C ILE A 291 5.24 30.61 2.56
N GLU A 292 5.34 31.76 3.24
CA GLU A 292 5.91 31.83 4.59
C GLU A 292 5.03 31.12 5.63
N GLU A 293 3.70 31.22 5.51
CA GLU A 293 2.75 30.48 6.35
C GLU A 293 2.87 28.97 6.09
N SER A 294 2.91 28.56 4.82
CA SER A 294 3.14 27.16 4.42
C SER A 294 4.51 26.65 4.89
N LYS A 295 5.55 27.49 4.83
CA LYS A 295 6.88 27.22 5.38
C LYS A 295 6.84 27.09 6.90
N SER A 296 6.08 27.91 7.61
CA SER A 296 5.90 27.81 9.06
C SER A 296 5.14 26.54 9.45
N GLY A 297 4.12 26.16 8.66
CA GLY A 297 3.40 24.90 8.77
C GLY A 297 4.32 23.70 8.54
N LEU A 298 5.11 23.70 7.47
CA LEU A 298 6.10 22.66 7.18
C LEU A 298 7.22 22.60 8.22
N LEU A 299 7.67 23.74 8.73
CA LEU A 299 8.63 23.81 9.83
C LEU A 299 8.03 23.23 11.11
N SER A 300 6.75 23.47 11.40
CA SER A 300 6.06 22.88 12.55
C SER A 300 5.87 21.36 12.47
N VAL A 301 5.79 20.82 11.25
CA VAL A 301 5.72 19.38 10.94
C VAL A 301 7.12 18.74 10.96
N SER A 302 8.19 19.51 10.70
CA SER A 302 9.56 19.01 10.83
C SER A 302 9.88 18.69 12.30
N SER A 303 10.46 17.50 12.51
CA SER A 303 10.95 17.03 13.81
C SER A 303 11.89 18.03 14.51
N GLY A 304 12.51 18.94 13.73
CA GLY A 304 13.31 20.06 14.23
C GLY A 304 12.53 21.10 15.04
N ALA A 305 11.26 21.41 14.74
CA ALA A 305 10.50 22.43 15.49
C ALA A 305 9.94 21.91 16.81
N ALA A 306 9.61 20.63 16.89
CA ALA A 306 9.29 19.98 18.17
C ALA A 306 10.55 19.94 19.08
N ALA A 307 11.70 19.57 18.51
CA ALA A 307 12.98 19.61 19.22
C ALA A 307 13.37 21.03 19.66
N HIS A 308 13.22 22.03 18.79
CA HIS A 308 13.52 23.43 19.10
C HIS A 308 12.58 24.00 20.18
N ARG A 309 11.29 23.64 20.16
CA ARG A 309 10.35 24.01 21.24
C ARG A 309 10.77 23.38 22.57
N HIS A 310 11.11 22.09 22.59
CA HIS A 310 11.60 21.43 23.79
C HIS A 310 12.91 22.03 24.33
N VAL A 311 13.85 22.42 23.45
CA VAL A 311 15.10 23.08 23.86
C VAL A 311 14.83 24.44 24.49
N ASN A 312 13.91 25.24 23.93
CA ASN A 312 13.54 26.53 24.52
C ASN A 312 12.82 26.38 25.86
N GLU A 313 11.98 25.36 26.01
CA GLU A 313 11.28 25.05 27.25
C GLU A 313 12.26 24.55 28.34
N ILE A 314 13.27 23.77 27.96
CA ILE A 314 14.36 23.38 28.85
C ILE A 314 15.19 24.61 29.26
N ASN A 315 15.49 25.52 28.33
CA ASN A 315 16.29 26.71 28.63
C ASN A 315 15.56 27.68 29.60
N SER A 316 14.25 27.87 29.43
CA SER A 316 13.45 28.68 30.37
C SER A 316 13.37 28.04 31.75
N THR A 317 13.24 26.71 31.82
CA THR A 317 13.24 25.95 33.07
C THR A 317 14.59 26.03 33.78
N ILE A 318 15.70 25.94 33.04
CA ILE A 318 17.06 26.11 33.57
C ILE A 318 17.23 27.53 34.15
N TYR A 319 16.76 28.56 33.45
CA TYR A 319 16.83 29.94 33.94
C TYR A 319 16.05 30.13 35.25
N LEU A 320 14.84 29.56 35.33
CA LEU A 320 14.02 29.59 36.55
C LEU A 320 14.66 28.83 37.71
N LEU A 321 15.26 27.68 37.46
CA LEU A 321 15.97 26.91 38.48
C LEU A 321 17.23 27.63 38.96
N LYS A 322 17.97 28.28 38.05
CA LYS A 322 19.17 29.05 38.37
C LYS A 322 18.86 30.27 39.24
N THR A 323 17.76 30.96 38.96
CA THR A 323 17.28 32.09 39.78
C THR A 323 16.85 31.61 41.17
N LYS A 324 16.04 30.57 41.27
CA LYS A 324 15.63 29.94 42.55
C LYS A 324 16.83 29.45 43.38
N LEU A 325 17.86 28.88 42.75
CA LEU A 325 19.09 28.46 43.41
C LEU A 325 19.93 29.64 43.92
N SER A 326 19.96 30.74 43.16
CA SER A 326 20.66 31.96 43.57
C SER A 326 19.99 32.64 44.77
N GLU A 327 18.65 32.57 44.86
CA GLU A 327 17.89 33.05 46.02
C GLU A 327 18.13 32.18 47.25
N LYS A 328 18.19 30.85 47.09
CA LYS A 328 18.52 29.93 48.19
C LYS A 328 19.96 30.03 48.69
N LYS A 329 20.91 30.44 47.85
CA LYS A 329 22.32 30.66 48.26
C LYS A 329 22.56 31.97 49.03
N LYS A 330 21.61 32.91 48.98
CA LYS A 330 21.67 34.20 49.69
C LYS A 330 21.00 34.16 51.07
N LYS A 331 20.47 33.01 51.48
CA LYS A 331 19.76 32.79 52.74
C LYS A 331 20.50 31.72 53.54
#